data_AF-A0A7K4WXK3-F1
#
_entry.id   AF-A0A7K4WXK3-F1
#
_cell.length_a   1.000
_cell.length_b   1.000
_cell.length_c   1.000
_cell.angle_alpha   90.00
_cell.angle_beta   90.00
_cell.angle_gamma   90.00
#
_symmetry.space_group_name_H-M   'P 1'
#
loop_
_entity.id
_entity.type
_entity.pdbx_description
1 polymer ?
#
loop_
_entity_poly.entity_id
_entity_poly.type
_entity_poly.pdbx_seq_one_letter_code
_entity_poly.pdbx_strand_id
1 'polypeptide(L)' 'LAGTRIICDRKFLLECKNSPAARTPPCCLPQTPGVTSLAQSSLVKLEELKERNESKEAMPGEQPRHVAP' A
#
# COMPACT_ATOMS: atom_id res chain seq x y z
N LEU A 1 10.89 8.75 29.62
CA LEU A 1 11.80 8.21 28.58
C LEU A 1 11.98 9.28 27.51
N ALA A 2 13.20 9.74 27.23
CA ALA A 2 13.48 10.68 26.13
C ALA A 2 13.82 9.88 24.87
N GLY A 3 13.03 10.06 23.80
CA GLY A 3 13.26 9.39 22.52
C GLY A 3 14.40 10.02 21.73
N THR A 4 15.10 9.21 20.94
CA THR A 4 16.13 9.67 20.00
C THR A 4 15.47 10.30 18.77
N ARG A 5 15.95 11.48 18.35
CA ARG A 5 15.50 12.12 17.11
C ARG A 5 16.25 11.56 15.92
N ILE A 6 15.52 11.26 14.85
CA ILE A 6 16.09 10.95 13.54
C ILE A 6 16.24 12.27 12.78
N ILE A 7 17.47 12.61 12.38
CA ILE A 7 17.79 13.86 11.67
C ILE A 7 18.43 13.49 10.34
N CYS A 8 17.88 14.02 9.25
CA CYS A 8 18.36 13.84 7.89
C CYS A 8 18.61 15.22 7.26
N ASP A 9 19.78 15.42 6.66
CA ASP A 9 20.09 16.69 5.99
C ASP A 9 19.47 16.77 4.58
N ARG A 10 19.54 17.96 3.97
CA ARG A 10 19.02 18.18 2.61
C ARG A 10 19.71 17.30 1.57
N LYS A 11 21.02 17.05 1.70
CA LYS A 11 21.81 16.31 0.70
C LYS A 11 21.37 14.85 0.65
N PHE A 12 21.30 14.21 1.81
CA PHE A 12 20.85 12.84 1.98
C PHE A 12 19.43 12.65 1.46
N LEU A 13 18.48 13.51 1.86
CA LEU A 13 17.07 13.41 1.41
C LEU A 13 16.94 13.51 -0.12
N LEU A 14 17.75 14.36 -0.76
CA LEU A 14 17.76 14.48 -2.22
C LEU A 14 18.39 13.26 -2.90
N GLU A 15 19.42 12.67 -2.30
CA GLU A 15 20.02 11.43 -2.80
C GLU A 15 19.03 10.26 -2.77
N CYS A 16 18.22 10.16 -1.71
CA CYS A 16 17.17 9.13 -1.57
C CYS A 16 16.16 9.13 -2.74
N LYS A 17 15.91 10.27 -3.40
CA LYS A 17 15.01 10.36 -4.55
C LYS A 17 15.45 9.49 -5.73
N ASN A 18 16.73 9.15 -5.83
CA ASN A 18 17.26 8.32 -6.92
C ASN A 18 16.97 6.82 -6.73
N SER A 19 16.50 6.40 -5.55
CA SER A 19 16.17 5.01 -5.28
C SER A 19 15.02 4.51 -6.17
N PRO A 20 14.99 3.21 -6.54
CA PRO A 20 13.88 2.62 -7.28
C PRO A 20 12.53 2.77 -6.55
N ALA A 21 12.54 2.71 -5.21
CA ALA A 21 11.35 2.85 -4.38
C ALA A 21 10.65 4.21 -4.58
N ALA A 22 11.42 5.28 -4.73
CA ALA A 22 10.87 6.63 -4.94
C ALA A 22 10.17 6.82 -6.30
N ARG A 23 10.36 5.90 -7.25
CA ARG A 23 9.73 5.94 -8.58
C ARG A 23 8.38 5.22 -8.62
N THR A 24 8.07 4.45 -7.58
CA THR A 24 6.81 3.72 -7.52
C THR A 24 5.77 4.57 -6.80
N PRO A 25 4.64 4.91 -7.44
CA PRO A 25 3.57 5.66 -6.78
C PRO A 25 2.95 4.84 -5.64
N PRO A 26 2.44 5.48 -4.56
CA PRO A 26 1.74 4.78 -3.49
C PRO A 26 0.54 3.98 -4.00
N CYS A 27 0.30 2.78 -3.46
CA CYS A 27 -0.75 1.87 -3.93
C CYS A 27 -2.15 2.52 -3.92
N CYS A 28 -2.45 3.39 -2.96
CA CYS A 28 -3.77 4.02 -2.81
C CYS A 28 -3.71 5.53 -3.08
N LEU A 29 -2.92 5.98 -4.05
CA LEU A 29 -2.83 7.39 -4.39
C LEU A 29 -4.15 7.87 -5.05
N PRO A 30 -4.83 8.89 -4.49
CA PRO A 30 -6.09 9.38 -5.06
C PRO A 30 -5.87 10.07 -6.41
N GLN A 31 -6.81 9.92 -7.34
CA GLN A 31 -6.78 10.60 -8.64
C GLN A 31 -7.48 11.97 -8.55
N THR A 32 -6.72 13.00 -8.20
CA THR A 32 -7.20 14.40 -8.19
C THR A 32 -6.72 15.12 -9.46
N PRO A 33 -7.64 15.64 -10.31
CA PRO A 33 -7.27 16.33 -11.54
C PRO A 33 -6.30 17.50 -11.29
N GLY A 34 -5.22 17.57 -12.07
CA GLY A 34 -4.20 18.62 -11.96
C GLY A 34 -3.24 18.51 -10.76
N VAL A 35 -3.45 17.57 -9.83
CA VAL A 35 -2.58 17.37 -8.64
C VAL A 35 -1.79 16.08 -8.75
N THR A 36 -2.47 14.98 -9.08
CA THR A 36 -1.88 13.64 -9.13
C THR A 36 -1.91 13.12 -10.55
N SER A 37 -0.75 12.72 -11.06
CA SER A 37 -0.63 12.02 -12.34
C SER A 37 -0.41 10.54 -12.07
N LEU A 38 -1.42 9.71 -12.35
CA LEU A 38 -1.24 8.25 -12.35
C LEU A 38 -0.56 7.84 -13.66
N ALA A 39 0.50 7.04 -13.56
CA ALA A 39 1.01 6.32 -14.72
C ALA A 39 -0.01 5.25 -15.11
N GLN A 40 -0.28 5.03 -16.39
CA GLN A 40 -1.30 4.06 -16.83
C GLN A 40 -1.05 2.64 -16.28
N SER A 41 0.21 2.27 -16.04
CA SER A 41 0.61 1.01 -15.42
C SER A 41 0.22 0.86 -13.94
N SER A 42 0.01 1.96 -13.22
CA SER A 42 -0.41 1.94 -11.80
C SER A 42 -1.91 1.74 -11.61
N LEU A 43 -2.74 2.06 -12.61
CA LEU A 43 -4.19 1.84 -12.55
C LEU A 43 -4.51 0.34 -12.65
N VAL A 44 -3.87 -0.36 -13.59
CA VAL A 44 -4.00 -1.83 -13.76
C VAL A 44 -3.58 -2.59 -12.50
N LYS A 45 -2.48 -2.14 -11.86
CA LYS A 45 -2.00 -2.75 -10.61
C LYS A 45 -2.93 -2.51 -9.42
N LEU A 46 -3.63 -1.38 -9.40
CA LEU A 46 -4.60 -1.06 -8.36
C LEU A 46 -5.84 -1.95 -8.47
N GLU A 47 -6.30 -2.22 -9.69
CA GLU A 47 -7.39 -3.15 -9.95
C GLU A 47 -7.01 -4.57 -9.50
N GLU A 48 -5.83 -5.06 -9.90
CA GLU A 48 -5.35 -6.39 -9.53
C GLU A 48 -5.15 -6.55 -7.99
N LEU A 49 -4.68 -5.51 -7.30
CA LEU A 49 -4.54 -5.51 -5.84
C LEU A 49 -5.90 -5.41 -5.13
N LYS A 50 -6.87 -4.72 -5.74
CA LYS A 50 -8.25 -4.67 -5.25
C LYS A 50 -8.91 -6.05 -5.36
N GLU A 51 -8.82 -6.69 -6.53
CA GLU A 51 -9.33 -8.05 -6.75
C GLU A 51 -8.70 -9.07 -5.80
N ARG A 52 -7.39 -8.94 -5.54
CA ARG A 52 -6.69 -9.81 -4.58
C ARG A 52 -7.13 -9.59 -3.13
N ASN A 53 -7.51 -8.37 -2.75
CA ASN A 53 -8.00 -8.10 -1.40
C ASN A 53 -9.46 -8.60 -1.23
N GLU A 54 -10.31 -8.40 -2.24
CA GLU A 54 -11.70 -8.85 -2.26
C GLU A 54 -11.77 -10.39 -2.24
N SER A 55 -10.87 -11.08 -2.94
CA SER A 55 -10.78 -12.54 -2.92
C SER A 55 -10.32 -13.12 -1.58
N LYS A 56 -9.73 -12.32 -0.68
CA LYS A 56 -9.40 -12.76 0.68
C LYS A 56 -10.55 -12.57 1.67
N GLU A 57 -11.52 -11.72 1.35
CA GLU A 57 -12.68 -11.38 2.19
C GLU A 57 -13.98 -12.07 1.72
N ALA A 58 -13.88 -13.24 1.07
CA ALA A 58 -15.02 -14.02 0.58
C ALA A 58 -15.07 -15.46 1.15
N MET A 59 -15.39 -15.57 2.46
CA MET A 59 -16.26 -16.59 3.12
C MET A 59 -15.86 -18.10 3.16
N PRO A 60 -16.40 -18.95 4.09
CA PRO A 60 -17.51 -18.74 5.02
C PRO A 60 -17.30 -19.14 6.51
N GLY A 61 -18.25 -18.72 7.35
CA GLY A 61 -18.38 -19.15 8.73
C GLY A 61 -18.88 -20.60 8.92
N GLU A 62 -19.14 -20.89 10.20
CA GLU A 62 -19.63 -22.13 10.82
C GLU A 62 -18.64 -23.29 10.99
N GLN A 63 -18.03 -23.34 12.18
CA GLN A 63 -17.53 -24.57 12.80
C GLN A 63 -18.73 -25.31 13.43
N PRO A 64 -19.07 -26.55 13.02
CA PRO A 64 -20.05 -27.35 13.74
C PRO A 64 -19.45 -27.72 15.10
N ARG A 65 -20.10 -27.30 16.19
CA ARG A 65 -19.77 -27.84 17.52
C ARG A 65 -20.10 -29.33 17.49
N HIS A 66 -19.07 -30.17 17.51
CA HIS A 66 -19.23 -31.59 17.76
C HIS A 66 -19.97 -31.76 19.10
N VAL A 67 -21.20 -32.24 19.04
CA VAL A 67 -21.90 -32.77 20.21
C VAL A 67 -21.45 -34.22 20.34
N ALA A 68 -20.68 -34.51 21.38
CA ALA A 68 -20.32 -35.88 21.73
C ALA A 68 -21.52 -36.58 22.40
N PRO A 69 -21.72 -37.89 22.15
CA PRO A 69 -22.78 -38.69 22.77
C PRO A 69 -22.52 -38.95 24.27
#